data_AF-A0A534CUR9-F1
#
_entry.id   AF-A0A534CUR9-F1
#
_cell.length_a   1.000
_cell.length_b   1.000
_cell.length_c   1.000
_cell.angle_alpha   90.00
_cell.angle_beta   90.00
_cell.angle_gamma   90.00
#
_symmetry.space_group_name_H-M   'P 1'
#
loop_
_entity.id
_entity.type
_entity.pdbx_description
1 polymer ?
#
loop_
_entity_poly.entity_id
_entity_poly.type
_entity_poly.pdbx_seq_one_letter_code
_entity_poly.pdbx_strand_id
1 'polypeptide(L)'
;MSAAAAAPDPGVRCGRRLPGPSRRVRLRRSLSVRCAEARQCPDALIDIALHATATAASGAEHGGTHGARRARGDVAAPRHADIPERVPGTARGRLRVLPFLTARRAPTVAAPVRALKRLPLIVAAALLTPAAALAVAELVVTDADRLAVYREFRTAFDAHRYSDALPLATKLVELTEEQYGASDRALVNPLCNLGTTQYRLGDYKHAEDSYVRSVKIAADTGGNGDRLLLRPLHGLGATYYATRQFEDANVTLQRALDLSRNLDGLLNPGQLTILDPLIGSLVSLERHSEADREFQYAVRVAESAWGSTDPRVVRPVDRYAHWLEHMGRYPSARAQYARALTVGEGAGTRAARLVIEPLLGIARTYRLEATNGNEEEGAQYADPFAQSGFGMTSERSPRGLNPDGEKALLLALQTIDRMRPVDHQVRGKTLMELGDWYLCADQTDKSLARYREAWKELEQAGSTAPLDEPRQLAYRAPASSVTRSPLAERTNAEEHSVEATFTVTRDGHVTNVTTNSSDASTGQQRLVLVAVKRARYAPRLLNGEPAETQGVTLMEKLLTKKPRQS
;
A
#
# COMPACT_ATOMS: atom_id res chain seq x y z
N MET A 1 50.15 16.69 49.91
CA MET A 1 50.85 17.99 49.88
C MET A 1 50.05 18.86 48.92
N SER A 2 49.14 19.71 49.39
CA SER A 2 49.37 21.05 49.98
C SER A 2 49.98 22.03 48.96
N ALA A 3 49.44 23.23 48.73
CA ALA A 3 48.17 23.82 49.21
C ALA A 3 47.78 25.06 48.34
N ALA A 4 46.50 25.46 48.40
CA ALA A 4 45.95 26.83 48.60
C ALA A 4 46.60 28.07 47.90
N ALA A 5 45.89 29.14 47.50
CA ALA A 5 44.47 29.51 47.35
C ALA A 5 44.43 30.83 46.49
N ALA A 6 43.39 31.64 46.27
CA ALA A 6 42.02 31.74 46.83
C ALA A 6 41.06 32.42 45.80
N ALA A 7 39.85 32.76 46.22
CA ALA A 7 38.89 33.66 45.55
C ALA A 7 38.60 34.90 46.46
N PRO A 8 37.75 35.88 46.06
CA PRO A 8 36.31 35.68 46.20
C PRO A 8 35.38 36.34 45.15
N ASP A 9 34.14 35.87 45.12
CA ASP A 9 32.93 36.52 44.56
C ASP A 9 31.99 36.86 45.76
N PRO A 10 31.09 37.86 45.70
CA PRO A 10 29.67 37.50 45.59
C PRO A 10 28.73 38.54 44.89
N GLY A 11 27.79 38.04 44.08
CA GLY A 11 26.75 38.83 43.38
C GLY A 11 25.53 39.31 44.20
N VAL A 12 24.39 39.61 43.53
CA VAL A 12 22.98 39.50 44.02
C VAL A 12 21.90 40.10 43.06
N ARG A 13 20.91 39.27 42.69
CA ARG A 13 19.45 39.48 42.37
C ARG A 13 18.90 40.49 41.32
N CYS A 14 18.23 39.88 40.32
CA CYS A 14 16.83 40.08 39.83
C CYS A 14 16.04 41.39 40.06
N GLY A 15 15.43 41.90 38.98
CA GLY A 15 14.24 42.76 39.01
C GLY A 15 13.48 42.81 37.66
N ARG A 16 12.21 42.35 37.62
CA ARG A 16 11.30 42.46 36.44
C ARG A 16 10.53 43.80 36.46
N ARG A 17 10.24 44.39 35.29
CA ARG A 17 8.97 45.09 34.99
C ARG A 17 8.73 45.23 33.48
N LEU A 18 7.45 45.15 33.09
CA LEU A 18 6.95 45.30 31.72
C LEU A 18 6.74 46.78 31.36
N PRO A 19 6.50 47.12 30.08
CA PRO A 19 5.11 47.38 29.70
C PRO A 19 4.69 46.86 28.30
N GLY A 20 3.38 46.63 28.12
CA GLY A 20 2.70 46.68 26.81
C GLY A 20 1.85 47.97 26.71
N PRO A 21 0.82 48.07 25.83
CA PRO A 21 0.31 47.06 24.89
C PRO A 21 0.01 47.58 23.46
N SER A 22 -0.61 46.72 22.63
CA SER A 22 -1.46 47.06 21.45
C SER A 22 -0.82 47.19 20.06
N ARG A 23 -1.08 46.20 19.19
CA ARG A 23 -2.11 46.32 18.12
C ARG A 23 -2.39 44.96 17.45
N ARG A 24 -3.66 44.69 17.16
CA ARG A 24 -4.12 43.50 16.42
C ARG A 24 -3.79 43.66 14.93
N VAL A 25 -3.17 42.67 14.31
CA VAL A 25 -3.12 42.54 12.83
C VAL A 25 -3.66 41.17 12.46
N ARG A 26 -4.55 41.13 11.45
CA ARG A 26 -5.21 39.90 11.00
C ARG A 26 -4.22 39.02 10.25
N LEU A 27 -3.97 37.80 10.74
CA LEU A 27 -3.34 36.76 9.93
C LEU A 27 -4.29 36.35 8.80
N ARG A 28 -3.98 36.76 7.57
CA ARG A 28 -4.59 36.15 6.37
C ARG A 28 -4.08 34.72 6.26
N ARG A 29 -4.99 33.77 6.02
CA ARG A 29 -4.64 32.39 5.66
C ARG A 29 -3.93 32.40 4.29
N SER A 30 -2.63 32.23 4.26
CA SER A 30 -1.89 31.81 3.07
C SER A 30 -1.88 30.29 3.02
N LEU A 31 -2.73 29.70 2.17
CA LEU A 31 -2.65 28.29 1.80
C LEU A 31 -1.43 28.09 0.90
N SER A 32 -0.25 27.92 1.51
CA SER A 32 0.99 27.64 0.81
C SER A 32 1.13 26.14 0.54
N VAL A 33 0.95 25.79 -0.73
CA VAL A 33 1.40 24.58 -1.42
C VAL A 33 2.46 23.77 -0.64
N ARG A 34 2.03 22.65 -0.05
CA ARG A 34 2.89 21.55 0.42
C ARG A 34 2.40 20.25 -0.21
N CYS A 35 2.69 20.04 -1.49
CA CYS A 35 2.49 18.76 -2.19
C CYS A 35 3.16 18.80 -3.59
N ALA A 36 4.48 18.90 -3.65
CA ALA A 36 5.25 18.76 -4.89
C ALA A 36 6.10 17.48 -4.93
N GLU A 37 6.55 16.98 -3.77
CA GLU A 37 7.51 15.87 -3.67
C GLU A 37 6.87 14.46 -3.74
N ALA A 38 5.54 14.37 -3.78
CA ALA A 38 4.83 13.09 -3.90
C ALA A 38 4.59 12.63 -5.35
N ARG A 39 4.74 13.51 -6.35
CA ARG A 39 4.28 13.28 -7.74
C ARG A 39 5.18 12.38 -8.60
N GLN A 40 6.19 11.72 -8.02
CA GLN A 40 7.21 10.94 -8.76
C GLN A 40 7.20 9.43 -8.46
N CYS A 41 6.55 8.98 -7.38
CA CYS A 41 5.83 7.72 -7.47
C CYS A 41 4.49 8.03 -8.16
N PRO A 42 4.08 7.29 -9.21
CA PRO A 42 2.71 7.42 -9.68
C PRO A 42 1.78 6.96 -8.55
N ASP A 43 0.87 7.83 -8.10
CA ASP A 43 -0.13 7.50 -7.07
C ASP A 43 -0.91 6.22 -7.46
N ALA A 44 -0.99 5.87 -8.76
CA ALA A 44 -1.51 4.61 -9.26
C ALA A 44 -0.87 3.33 -8.68
N LEU A 45 0.41 3.32 -8.29
CA LEU A 45 1.02 2.17 -7.59
C LEU A 45 0.51 2.02 -6.15
N ILE A 46 -0.04 3.09 -5.56
CA ILE A 46 -0.48 3.16 -4.16
C ILE A 46 -2.01 3.10 -4.05
N ASP A 47 -2.75 3.83 -4.90
CA ASP A 47 -4.21 3.95 -4.84
C ASP A 47 -4.98 2.74 -5.41
N ILE A 48 -4.37 1.91 -6.27
CA ILE A 48 -5.01 0.67 -6.78
C ILE A 48 -5.02 -0.44 -5.69
N ALA A 49 -4.41 -0.22 -4.52
CA ALA A 49 -4.42 -1.17 -3.40
C ALA A 49 -5.81 -1.34 -2.74
N LEU A 50 -6.70 -0.34 -2.80
CA LEU A 50 -7.91 -0.30 -1.95
C LEU A 50 -9.13 -1.06 -2.49
N HIS A 51 -9.26 -1.30 -3.79
CA HIS A 51 -10.48 -1.90 -4.37
C HIS A 51 -10.56 -3.44 -4.41
N ALA A 52 -9.46 -4.16 -4.19
CA ALA A 52 -9.42 -5.63 -4.37
C ALA A 52 -9.83 -6.45 -3.14
N THR A 53 -10.09 -5.82 -2.00
CA THR A 53 -10.31 -6.52 -0.72
C THR A 53 -11.79 -6.77 -0.40
N ALA A 54 -12.70 -6.51 -1.34
CA ALA A 54 -14.15 -6.79 -1.21
C ALA A 54 -14.56 -8.19 -1.71
N THR A 55 -13.78 -8.84 -2.59
CA THR A 55 -14.15 -10.12 -3.24
C THR A 55 -13.44 -11.34 -2.68
N ALA A 56 -12.41 -11.18 -1.84
CA ALA A 56 -11.66 -12.31 -1.26
C ALA A 56 -12.36 -12.99 -0.06
N ALA A 57 -13.34 -12.34 0.58
CA ALA A 57 -14.02 -12.87 1.77
C ALA A 57 -15.03 -14.01 1.50
N SER A 58 -15.36 -14.28 0.23
CA SER A 58 -16.39 -15.24 -0.18
C SER A 58 -15.84 -16.65 -0.52
N GLY A 59 -14.52 -16.81 -0.70
CA GLY A 59 -13.95 -17.97 -1.40
C GLY A 59 -13.35 -19.10 -0.56
N ALA A 60 -13.26 -18.98 0.77
CA ALA A 60 -12.33 -19.79 1.58
C ALA A 60 -12.94 -20.55 2.78
N GLU A 61 -14.24 -20.88 2.76
CA GLU A 61 -14.88 -21.68 3.82
C GLU A 61 -15.86 -22.72 3.26
N HIS A 62 -15.35 -23.78 2.61
CA HIS A 62 -16.10 -25.02 2.32
C HIS A 62 -15.30 -26.24 2.80
N GLY A 63 -15.23 -26.41 4.13
CA GLY A 63 -14.88 -27.69 4.75
C GLY A 63 -16.13 -28.54 4.91
N GLY A 64 -16.30 -29.55 4.05
CA GLY A 64 -17.44 -30.47 4.06
C GLY A 64 -17.00 -31.91 3.75
N THR A 65 -17.47 -32.87 4.55
CA THR A 65 -16.90 -34.22 4.64
C THR A 65 -17.56 -35.26 3.72
N HIS A 66 -16.76 -36.28 3.36
CA HIS A 66 -17.11 -37.62 2.86
C HIS A 66 -17.75 -37.79 1.47
N GLY A 67 -17.20 -38.77 0.72
CA GLY A 67 -17.73 -39.22 -0.57
C GLY A 67 -16.81 -40.22 -1.28
N ALA A 68 -16.41 -41.31 -0.62
CA ALA A 68 -15.47 -42.28 -1.20
C ALA A 68 -16.08 -43.05 -2.39
N ARG A 69 -15.46 -42.94 -3.58
CA ARG A 69 -15.60 -43.93 -4.66
C ARG A 69 -14.25 -44.28 -5.28
N ARG A 70 -14.00 -45.58 -5.39
CA ARG A 70 -12.83 -46.18 -6.03
C ARG A 70 -12.86 -45.93 -7.54
N ALA A 71 -11.72 -45.59 -8.12
CA ALA A 71 -11.36 -45.93 -9.49
C ALA A 71 -9.93 -46.48 -9.48
N ARG A 72 -9.70 -47.59 -10.20
CA ARG A 72 -8.37 -48.20 -10.36
C ARG A 72 -7.60 -47.49 -11.47
N GLY A 73 -6.29 -47.43 -11.35
CA GLY A 73 -5.38 -46.99 -12.40
C GLY A 73 -3.95 -47.23 -11.96
N ASP A 74 -3.34 -48.30 -12.45
CA ASP A 74 -1.93 -48.61 -12.22
C ASP A 74 -1.00 -47.56 -12.86
N VAL A 75 0.21 -47.39 -12.32
CA VAL A 75 1.49 -47.49 -13.06
C VAL A 75 2.69 -47.16 -12.15
N ALA A 76 3.63 -48.11 -12.11
CA ALA A 76 5.08 -48.04 -11.83
C ALA A 76 5.68 -47.03 -10.81
N ALA A 77 6.24 -47.57 -9.73
CA ALA A 77 7.37 -46.97 -9.00
C ALA A 77 8.72 -47.32 -9.67
N PRO A 78 9.81 -46.61 -9.32
CA PRO A 78 11.05 -47.33 -9.02
C PRO A 78 11.86 -46.83 -7.81
N ARG A 79 12.14 -47.81 -6.93
CA ARG A 79 13.45 -48.17 -6.31
C ARG A 79 14.18 -47.24 -5.30
N HIS A 80 14.60 -47.90 -4.23
CA HIS A 80 15.50 -47.50 -3.14
C HIS A 80 16.93 -47.13 -3.57
N ALA A 81 17.54 -46.21 -2.81
CA ALA A 81 18.93 -46.15 -2.29
C ALA A 81 19.11 -44.75 -1.64
N ASP A 82 19.90 -44.51 -0.59
CA ASP A 82 20.54 -45.34 0.43
C ASP A 82 20.76 -44.49 1.70
N ILE A 83 20.88 -45.10 2.87
CA ILE A 83 21.24 -44.43 4.14
C ILE A 83 22.76 -44.56 4.35
N PRO A 84 23.41 -43.52 4.89
CA PRO A 84 24.37 -43.79 5.96
C PRO A 84 24.21 -42.87 7.17
N GLU A 85 24.21 -43.48 8.36
CA GLU A 85 24.37 -42.78 9.63
C GLU A 85 25.76 -42.12 9.74
N ARG A 86 25.86 -41.02 10.51
CA ARG A 86 26.95 -40.85 11.50
C ARG A 86 26.70 -39.69 12.46
N VAL A 87 26.68 -40.02 13.75
CA VAL A 87 26.78 -39.09 14.89
C VAL A 87 28.23 -39.13 15.41
N PRO A 88 28.87 -37.98 15.63
CA PRO A 88 29.16 -37.53 17.00
C PRO A 88 28.91 -36.01 17.15
N GLY A 89 28.76 -35.41 18.33
CA GLY A 89 28.99 -35.87 19.69
C GLY A 89 28.70 -34.73 20.67
N THR A 90 28.64 -35.04 21.96
CA THR A 90 28.15 -34.12 23.01
C THR A 90 29.08 -32.95 23.35
N ALA A 91 28.54 -31.75 23.55
CA ALA A 91 29.18 -30.69 24.35
C ALA A 91 28.15 -29.95 25.22
N ARG A 92 28.42 -29.84 26.53
CA ARG A 92 27.52 -29.26 27.55
C ARG A 92 27.65 -27.73 27.60
N GLY A 93 26.53 -26.99 27.64
CA GLY A 93 26.49 -25.52 27.59
C GLY A 93 25.56 -24.84 28.60
N ARG A 94 25.65 -25.20 29.88
CA ARG A 94 25.17 -24.47 31.10
C ARG A 94 24.00 -23.47 30.93
N LEU A 95 22.81 -23.86 31.42
CA LEU A 95 21.82 -22.87 31.90
C LEU A 95 22.42 -22.03 33.04
N ARG A 96 22.21 -20.72 33.01
CA ARG A 96 22.29 -19.82 34.18
C ARG A 96 20.88 -19.31 34.49
N VAL A 97 20.22 -19.95 35.44
CA VAL A 97 19.02 -19.40 36.09
C VAL A 97 19.49 -18.65 37.33
N LEU A 98 19.15 -17.37 37.44
CA LEU A 98 19.35 -16.58 38.65
C LEU A 98 18.03 -16.52 39.43
N PRO A 99 18.01 -16.80 40.74
CA PRO A 99 16.80 -16.71 41.54
C PRO A 99 16.58 -15.28 42.04
N PHE A 100 15.33 -14.81 42.01
CA PHE A 100 14.91 -13.67 42.82
C PHE A 100 13.90 -14.14 43.87
N LEU A 101 14.37 -14.19 45.12
CA LEU A 101 13.54 -14.34 46.30
C LEU A 101 12.91 -13.00 46.65
N THR A 102 11.60 -12.95 46.86
CA THR A 102 11.01 -12.85 48.22
C THR A 102 9.51 -12.53 48.12
N ALA A 103 8.68 -13.39 48.69
CA ALA A 103 7.28 -13.05 48.95
C ALA A 103 7.19 -12.17 50.20
N ARG A 104 6.37 -11.11 50.14
CA ARG A 104 5.86 -10.40 51.33
C ARG A 104 4.34 -10.49 51.36
N ARG A 105 3.82 -11.36 52.22
CA ARG A 105 2.43 -11.28 52.71
C ARG A 105 2.36 -10.19 53.79
N ALA A 106 1.29 -9.40 53.78
CA ALA A 106 0.89 -8.47 54.82
C ALA A 106 -0.49 -8.89 55.38
N PRO A 107 -0.88 -8.47 56.60
CA PRO A 107 -1.58 -9.39 57.51
C PRO A 107 -3.11 -9.26 57.59
N THR A 108 -3.69 -10.32 58.16
CA THR A 108 -5.04 -10.43 58.71
C THR A 108 -5.41 -9.31 59.67
N VAL A 109 -6.60 -8.75 59.51
CA VAL A 109 -7.24 -7.86 60.49
C VAL A 109 -8.02 -8.69 61.51
N ALA A 110 -7.70 -8.55 62.80
CA ALA A 110 -8.44 -9.16 63.90
C ALA A 110 -9.15 -8.07 64.72
N ALA A 111 -10.47 -8.20 64.90
CA ALA A 111 -11.26 -7.30 65.74
C ALA A 111 -11.34 -7.81 67.19
N PRO A 112 -11.35 -6.92 68.21
CA PRO A 112 -11.35 -7.33 69.61
C PRO A 112 -12.75 -7.67 70.12
N VAL A 113 -12.85 -8.78 70.85
CA VAL A 113 -14.03 -9.17 71.63
C VAL A 113 -14.05 -8.41 72.96
N ARG A 114 -15.20 -7.86 73.36
CA ARG A 114 -15.51 -7.55 74.77
C ARG A 114 -16.91 -8.06 75.11
N ALA A 115 -17.01 -8.73 76.26
CA ALA A 115 -18.17 -9.51 76.67
C ALA A 115 -18.93 -8.88 77.86
N LEU A 116 -20.03 -9.55 78.25
CA LEU A 116 -20.77 -9.52 79.52
C LEU A 116 -22.02 -8.63 79.61
N LYS A 117 -23.21 -9.27 79.60
CA LYS A 117 -23.94 -9.66 80.82
C LYS A 117 -25.04 -10.71 80.52
N ARG A 118 -25.75 -11.19 81.55
CA ARG A 118 -26.37 -12.54 81.63
C ARG A 118 -27.91 -12.56 81.76
N LEU A 119 -28.53 -13.58 81.14
CA LEU A 119 -29.79 -14.29 81.50
C LEU A 119 -31.15 -13.51 81.53
N PRO A 120 -32.33 -14.19 81.46
CA PRO A 120 -32.63 -15.48 80.80
C PRO A 120 -33.97 -15.54 79.99
N LEU A 121 -34.02 -16.52 79.08
CA LEU A 121 -35.16 -17.40 78.74
C LEU A 121 -36.63 -16.88 78.83
N ILE A 122 -37.26 -16.61 77.67
CA ILE A 122 -38.71 -16.86 77.46
C ILE A 122 -38.89 -17.55 76.11
N VAL A 123 -39.79 -18.55 76.08
CA VAL A 123 -40.12 -19.39 74.92
C VAL A 123 -41.13 -18.69 74.01
N ALA A 124 -40.86 -18.64 72.70
CA ALA A 124 -41.88 -18.41 71.67
C ALA A 124 -41.50 -19.17 70.40
N ALA A 125 -42.41 -20.02 69.91
CA ALA A 125 -42.19 -20.87 68.75
C ALA A 125 -42.73 -20.23 67.46
N ALA A 126 -42.20 -20.73 66.34
CA ALA A 126 -42.79 -20.67 64.99
C ALA A 126 -43.12 -19.28 64.40
N LEU A 127 -42.39 -18.91 63.34
CA LEU A 127 -42.93 -18.94 61.97
C LEU A 127 -41.78 -18.83 60.97
N LEU A 128 -41.57 -19.87 60.16
CA LEU A 128 -40.66 -19.78 59.01
C LEU A 128 -41.33 -18.95 57.92
N THR A 129 -40.76 -17.79 57.60
CA THR A 129 -40.90 -17.21 56.26
C THR A 129 -39.81 -17.81 55.37
N PRO A 130 -40.14 -18.40 54.20
CA PRO A 130 -39.12 -18.76 53.24
C PRO A 130 -38.56 -17.45 52.66
N ALA A 131 -37.34 -17.10 53.02
CA ALA A 131 -36.59 -16.10 52.28
C ALA A 131 -36.42 -16.63 50.85
N ALA A 132 -37.16 -16.06 49.90
CA ALA A 132 -37.03 -16.40 48.50
C ALA A 132 -35.62 -16.02 48.05
N ALA A 133 -34.74 -17.02 48.00
CA ALA A 133 -33.46 -16.90 47.34
C ALA A 133 -33.75 -16.72 45.85
N LEU A 134 -33.88 -15.45 45.43
CA LEU A 134 -33.66 -15.02 44.06
C LEU A 134 -32.20 -15.35 43.74
N ALA A 135 -31.99 -16.61 43.34
CA ALA A 135 -30.83 -16.98 42.55
C ALA A 135 -30.92 -16.15 41.28
N VAL A 136 -30.21 -15.02 41.27
CA VAL A 136 -29.79 -14.39 40.03
C VAL A 136 -28.93 -15.44 39.37
N ALA A 137 -29.52 -16.20 38.44
CA ALA A 137 -28.76 -17.05 37.56
C ALA A 137 -27.85 -16.11 36.78
N GLU A 138 -26.55 -16.11 37.10
CA GLU A 138 -25.55 -15.45 36.28
C GLU A 138 -25.77 -15.99 34.85
N LEU A 139 -26.05 -15.07 33.93
CA LEU A 139 -26.50 -15.43 32.59
C LEU A 139 -25.27 -15.88 31.81
N VAL A 140 -24.89 -17.15 32.00
CA VAL A 140 -23.71 -17.76 31.39
C VAL A 140 -23.82 -17.62 29.88
N VAL A 141 -22.94 -16.80 29.30
CA VAL A 141 -22.86 -16.57 27.86
C VAL A 141 -22.69 -17.90 27.15
N THR A 142 -23.62 -18.21 26.25
CA THR A 142 -23.59 -19.47 25.50
C THR A 142 -22.95 -19.30 24.13
N ASP A 143 -22.46 -20.41 23.58
CA ASP A 143 -22.00 -20.45 22.18
C ASP A 143 -23.10 -20.01 21.20
N ALA A 144 -24.38 -20.22 21.53
CA ALA A 144 -25.51 -19.79 20.71
C ALA A 144 -25.65 -18.26 20.66
N ASP A 145 -25.46 -17.58 21.79
CA ASP A 145 -25.51 -16.12 21.88
C ASP A 145 -24.35 -15.49 21.07
N ARG A 146 -23.13 -16.03 21.22
CA ARG A 146 -21.97 -15.58 20.44
C ARG A 146 -22.18 -15.85 18.94
N LEU A 147 -22.71 -17.01 18.55
CA LEU A 147 -22.98 -17.35 17.16
C LEU A 147 -24.09 -16.49 16.53
N ALA A 148 -25.10 -16.07 17.30
CA ALA A 148 -26.12 -15.12 16.84
C ALA A 148 -25.49 -13.77 16.50
N VAL A 149 -24.72 -13.18 17.43
CA VAL A 149 -24.00 -11.92 17.22
C VAL A 149 -22.99 -12.03 16.06
N TYR A 150 -22.29 -13.16 15.92
CA TYR A 150 -21.38 -13.38 14.80
C TYR A 150 -22.10 -13.40 13.44
N ARG A 151 -23.30 -13.98 13.35
CA ARG A 151 -24.10 -13.98 12.12
C ARG A 151 -24.55 -12.57 11.76
N GLU A 152 -25.07 -11.81 12.72
CA GLU A 152 -25.46 -10.41 12.52
C GLU A 152 -24.24 -9.58 12.07
N PHE A 153 -23.10 -9.70 12.77
CA PHE A 153 -21.84 -9.07 12.39
C PHE A 153 -21.47 -9.38 10.94
N ARG A 154 -21.49 -10.67 10.55
CA ARG A 154 -21.13 -11.10 9.20
C ARG A 154 -22.08 -10.54 8.15
N THR A 155 -23.40 -10.52 8.40
CA THR A 155 -24.36 -9.91 7.47
C THR A 155 -24.18 -8.38 7.31
N ALA A 156 -23.78 -7.67 8.36
CA ALA A 156 -23.47 -6.25 8.26
C ALA A 156 -22.13 -6.01 7.53
N PHE A 157 -21.11 -6.80 7.84
CA PHE A 157 -19.77 -6.70 7.27
C PHE A 157 -19.73 -7.07 5.78
N ASP A 158 -20.38 -8.17 5.39
CA ASP A 158 -20.47 -8.62 3.99
C ASP A 158 -21.33 -7.66 3.15
N ALA A 159 -22.26 -6.93 3.77
CA ALA A 159 -23.01 -5.82 3.16
C ALA A 159 -22.24 -4.47 3.17
N HIS A 160 -20.96 -4.47 3.55
CA HIS A 160 -20.08 -3.30 3.69
C HIS A 160 -20.60 -2.20 4.65
N ARG A 161 -21.55 -2.52 5.55
CA ARG A 161 -22.07 -1.63 6.59
C ARG A 161 -21.17 -1.68 7.83
N TYR A 162 -19.93 -1.22 7.67
CA TYR A 162 -18.91 -1.33 8.71
C TYR A 162 -19.25 -0.55 9.99
N SER A 163 -20.02 0.54 9.88
CA SER A 163 -20.59 1.28 11.03
C SER A 163 -21.47 0.41 11.92
N ASP A 164 -22.29 -0.43 11.30
CA ASP A 164 -23.27 -1.30 11.95
C ASP A 164 -22.57 -2.57 12.45
N ALA A 165 -21.55 -3.04 11.72
CA ALA A 165 -20.72 -4.18 12.09
C ALA A 165 -19.80 -3.91 13.29
N LEU A 166 -19.33 -2.67 13.49
CA LEU A 166 -18.41 -2.32 14.58
C LEU A 166 -18.94 -2.69 15.98
N PRO A 167 -20.13 -2.24 16.44
CA PRO A 167 -20.65 -2.60 17.75
C PRO A 167 -20.91 -4.11 17.89
N LEU A 168 -21.26 -4.80 16.79
CA LEU A 168 -21.44 -6.25 16.78
C LEU A 168 -20.10 -6.99 16.92
N ALA A 169 -19.01 -6.48 16.32
CA ALA A 169 -17.67 -7.01 16.48
C ALA A 169 -17.12 -6.79 17.89
N THR A 170 -17.36 -5.62 18.49
CA THR A 170 -17.00 -5.34 19.89
C THR A 170 -17.74 -6.28 20.83
N LYS A 171 -19.07 -6.39 20.69
CA LYS A 171 -19.90 -7.33 21.47
C LYS A 171 -19.46 -8.79 21.30
N LEU A 172 -19.02 -9.17 20.10
CA LEU A 172 -18.50 -10.51 19.84
C LEU A 172 -17.20 -10.79 20.62
N VAL A 173 -16.32 -9.79 20.74
CA VAL A 173 -15.11 -9.87 21.58
C VAL A 173 -15.52 -9.99 23.06
N GLU A 174 -16.35 -9.07 23.57
CA GLU A 174 -16.84 -9.05 24.95
C GLU A 174 -17.43 -10.41 25.39
N LEU A 175 -18.41 -10.93 24.64
CA LEU A 175 -19.04 -12.24 24.92
C LEU A 175 -18.04 -13.41 24.88
N THR A 176 -16.98 -13.31 24.08
CA THR A 176 -15.94 -14.36 24.02
C THR A 176 -14.99 -14.26 25.23
N GLU A 177 -14.67 -13.05 25.70
CA GLU A 177 -13.88 -12.84 26.92
C GLU A 177 -14.63 -13.25 28.18
N GLU A 178 -15.94 -12.99 28.25
CA GLU A 178 -16.80 -13.42 29.36
C GLU A 178 -16.87 -14.95 29.47
N GLN A 179 -16.95 -15.67 28.33
CA GLN A 179 -17.09 -17.13 28.33
C GLN A 179 -15.76 -17.89 28.52
N TYR A 180 -14.65 -17.40 27.97
CA TYR A 180 -13.36 -18.13 27.98
C TYR A 180 -12.19 -17.40 28.64
N GLY A 181 -12.30 -16.09 28.88
CA GLY A 181 -11.26 -15.26 29.48
C GLY A 181 -10.42 -14.46 28.48
N ALA A 182 -9.83 -13.37 28.98
CA ALA A 182 -9.17 -12.31 28.18
C ALA A 182 -7.91 -12.72 27.37
N SER A 183 -7.40 -13.94 27.57
CA SER A 183 -6.21 -14.48 26.91
C SER A 183 -6.47 -15.82 26.19
N ASP A 184 -7.74 -16.25 26.05
CA ASP A 184 -8.05 -17.53 25.44
C ASP A 184 -7.90 -17.52 23.91
N ARG A 185 -7.49 -18.67 23.36
CA ARG A 185 -7.30 -18.90 21.93
C ARG A 185 -8.54 -18.61 21.08
N ALA A 186 -9.75 -18.81 21.62
CA ALA A 186 -11.00 -18.50 20.94
C ALA A 186 -11.12 -17.01 20.57
N LEU A 187 -10.43 -16.12 21.29
CA LEU A 187 -10.51 -14.67 21.13
C LEU A 187 -9.80 -14.13 19.88
N VAL A 188 -8.88 -14.91 19.28
CA VAL A 188 -8.09 -14.51 18.10
C VAL A 188 -9.00 -14.10 16.92
N ASN A 189 -10.03 -14.90 16.61
CA ASN A 189 -10.92 -14.63 15.48
C ASN A 189 -11.86 -13.42 15.71
N PRO A 190 -12.54 -13.27 16.86
CA PRO A 190 -13.24 -12.04 17.22
C PRO A 190 -12.37 -10.78 17.14
N LEU A 191 -11.15 -10.80 17.71
CA LEU A 191 -10.22 -9.66 17.63
C LEU A 191 -9.79 -9.34 16.21
N CYS A 192 -9.54 -10.35 15.37
CA CYS A 192 -9.29 -10.14 13.94
C CYS A 192 -10.48 -9.47 13.24
N ASN A 193 -11.70 -9.86 13.56
CA ASN A 193 -12.90 -9.30 12.94
C ASN A 193 -13.13 -7.85 13.40
N LEU A 194 -12.90 -7.54 14.67
CA LEU A 194 -12.92 -6.18 15.21
C LEU A 194 -11.85 -5.30 14.54
N GLY A 195 -10.60 -5.74 14.52
CA GLY A 195 -9.50 -5.02 13.87
C GLY A 195 -9.71 -4.80 12.38
N THR A 196 -10.29 -5.78 11.67
CA THR A 196 -10.67 -5.60 10.26
C THR A 196 -11.75 -4.54 10.10
N THR A 197 -12.73 -4.49 10.99
CA THR A 197 -13.82 -3.51 10.92
C THR A 197 -13.34 -2.09 11.25
N GLN A 198 -12.44 -1.95 12.23
CA GLN A 198 -11.78 -0.68 12.56
C GLN A 198 -10.92 -0.19 11.39
N TYR A 199 -10.11 -1.06 10.79
CA TYR A 199 -9.32 -0.75 9.59
C TYR A 199 -10.21 -0.27 8.43
N ARG A 200 -11.38 -0.90 8.21
CA ARG A 200 -12.35 -0.49 7.19
C ARG A 200 -12.97 0.88 7.40
N LEU A 201 -13.07 1.31 8.65
CA LEU A 201 -13.56 2.64 9.04
C LEU A 201 -12.44 3.70 9.07
N GLY A 202 -11.19 3.32 8.80
CA GLY A 202 -10.02 4.21 8.89
C GLY A 202 -9.50 4.42 10.32
N ASP A 203 -10.04 3.68 11.30
CA ASP A 203 -9.56 3.70 12.69
C ASP A 203 -8.37 2.76 12.86
N TYR A 204 -7.25 3.14 12.22
CA TYR A 204 -6.05 2.32 12.18
C TYR A 204 -5.43 2.09 13.56
N LYS A 205 -5.63 3.01 14.51
CA LYS A 205 -5.05 2.88 15.85
C LYS A 205 -5.71 1.74 16.64
N HIS A 206 -7.04 1.71 16.72
CA HIS A 206 -7.70 0.62 17.43
C HIS A 206 -7.60 -0.71 16.64
N ALA A 207 -7.47 -0.65 15.30
CA ALA A 207 -7.17 -1.82 14.50
C ALA A 207 -5.81 -2.44 14.87
N GLU A 208 -4.77 -1.61 15.02
CA GLU A 208 -3.44 -2.02 15.50
C GLU A 208 -3.54 -2.70 16.87
N ASP A 209 -4.17 -2.05 17.87
CA ASP A 209 -4.38 -2.61 19.21
C ASP A 209 -5.05 -4.00 19.17
N SER A 210 -6.13 -4.13 18.38
CA SER A 210 -6.88 -5.39 18.20
C SER A 210 -6.03 -6.49 17.56
N TYR A 211 -5.28 -6.17 16.50
CA TYR A 211 -4.43 -7.15 15.83
C TYR A 211 -3.21 -7.53 16.67
N VAL A 212 -2.53 -6.58 17.35
CA VAL A 212 -1.39 -6.86 18.25
C VAL A 212 -1.84 -7.81 19.36
N ARG A 213 -3.00 -7.58 19.99
CA ARG A 213 -3.57 -8.49 20.98
C ARG A 213 -3.85 -9.88 20.39
N SER A 214 -4.41 -9.94 19.19
CA SER A 214 -4.69 -11.19 18.48
C SER A 214 -3.43 -12.00 18.12
N VAL A 215 -2.38 -11.32 17.62
CA VAL A 215 -1.05 -11.93 17.37
C VAL A 215 -0.48 -12.50 18.67
N LYS A 216 -0.55 -11.74 19.77
CA LYS A 216 -0.02 -12.18 21.06
C LYS A 216 -0.71 -13.46 21.55
N ILE A 217 -2.04 -13.50 21.58
CA ILE A 217 -2.80 -14.68 22.02
C ILE A 217 -2.51 -15.90 21.13
N ALA A 218 -2.44 -15.74 19.82
CA ALA A 218 -2.10 -16.83 18.91
C ALA A 218 -0.66 -17.34 19.13
N ALA A 219 0.31 -16.44 19.32
CA ALA A 219 1.71 -16.80 19.58
C ALA A 219 1.89 -17.50 20.93
N ASP A 220 1.25 -16.99 22.00
CA ASP A 220 1.34 -17.55 23.35
C ASP A 220 0.65 -18.92 23.47
N THR A 221 -0.40 -19.19 22.67
CA THR A 221 -1.16 -20.46 22.73
C THR A 221 -0.72 -21.52 21.71
N GLY A 222 -0.28 -21.13 20.52
CA GLY A 222 0.07 -22.04 19.42
C GLY A 222 1.52 -21.99 18.94
N GLY A 223 2.31 -21.02 19.42
CA GLY A 223 3.69 -20.80 18.97
C GLY A 223 3.79 -20.18 17.57
N ASN A 224 5.03 -19.98 17.11
CA ASN A 224 5.31 -19.18 15.91
C ASN A 224 4.87 -19.79 14.57
N GLY A 225 4.52 -21.08 14.53
CA GLY A 225 4.08 -21.80 13.33
C GLY A 225 2.57 -21.97 13.21
N ASP A 226 1.78 -21.33 14.08
CA ASP A 226 0.34 -21.51 14.15
C ASP A 226 -0.42 -20.82 12.99
N ARG A 227 -1.34 -21.55 12.34
CA ARG A 227 -2.23 -20.99 11.31
C ARG A 227 -3.08 -19.82 11.81
N LEU A 228 -3.41 -19.77 13.10
CA LEU A 228 -4.14 -18.62 13.67
C LEU A 228 -3.35 -17.31 13.65
N LEU A 229 -2.02 -17.32 13.50
CA LEU A 229 -1.21 -16.11 13.35
C LEU A 229 -1.37 -15.44 11.96
N LEU A 230 -1.79 -16.18 10.93
CA LEU A 230 -1.73 -15.68 9.55
C LEU A 230 -2.64 -14.47 9.30
N ARG A 231 -3.92 -14.55 9.72
CA ARG A 231 -4.89 -13.43 9.60
C ARG A 231 -4.47 -12.18 10.39
N PRO A 232 -4.13 -12.26 11.70
CA PRO A 232 -3.77 -11.06 12.46
C PRO A 232 -2.42 -10.46 12.05
N LEU A 233 -1.43 -11.26 11.63
CA LEU A 233 -0.18 -10.72 11.07
C LEU A 233 -0.42 -9.96 9.76
N HIS A 234 -1.22 -10.52 8.84
CA HIS A 234 -1.58 -9.82 7.61
C HIS A 234 -2.34 -8.51 7.92
N GLY A 235 -3.34 -8.54 8.80
CA GLY A 235 -4.10 -7.36 9.21
C GLY A 235 -3.25 -6.28 9.87
N LEU A 236 -2.33 -6.66 10.76
CA LEU A 236 -1.38 -5.75 11.41
C LEU A 236 -0.43 -5.11 10.38
N GLY A 237 0.17 -5.92 9.51
CA GLY A 237 1.07 -5.45 8.45
C GLY A 237 0.39 -4.49 7.46
N ALA A 238 -0.86 -4.76 7.08
CA ALA A 238 -1.67 -3.85 6.28
C ALA A 238 -1.99 -2.53 7.01
N THR A 239 -2.21 -2.59 8.33
CA THR A 239 -2.45 -1.41 9.18
C THR A 239 -1.19 -0.53 9.29
N TYR A 240 -0.02 -1.14 9.45
CA TYR A 240 1.26 -0.43 9.38
C TYR A 240 1.50 0.20 7.99
N TYR A 241 1.20 -0.51 6.91
CA TYR A 241 1.30 0.04 5.55
C TYR A 241 0.38 1.25 5.35
N ALA A 242 -0.90 1.16 5.75
CA ALA A 242 -1.86 2.26 5.67
C ALA A 242 -1.46 3.49 6.51
N THR A 243 -0.77 3.27 7.63
CA THR A 243 -0.23 4.34 8.50
C THR A 243 1.18 4.82 8.10
N ARG A 244 1.73 4.33 6.98
CA ARG A 244 3.07 4.64 6.45
C ARG A 244 4.24 4.19 7.33
N GLN A 245 4.01 3.21 8.20
CA GLN A 245 5.03 2.55 9.02
C GLN A 245 5.67 1.40 8.22
N PHE A 246 6.42 1.74 7.17
CA PHE A 246 6.80 0.80 6.12
C PHE A 246 7.78 -0.31 6.55
N GLU A 247 8.68 -0.07 7.51
CA GLU A 247 9.56 -1.13 8.04
C GLU A 247 8.77 -2.14 8.89
N ASP A 248 7.92 -1.68 9.79
CA ASP A 248 7.07 -2.56 10.61
C ASP A 248 6.09 -3.35 9.74
N ALA A 249 5.55 -2.72 8.68
CA ALA A 249 4.79 -3.40 7.64
C ALA A 249 5.62 -4.48 6.93
N ASN A 250 6.84 -4.17 6.48
CA ASN A 250 7.73 -5.12 5.81
C ASN A 250 8.01 -6.35 6.68
N VAL A 251 8.47 -6.14 7.93
CA VAL A 251 8.77 -7.22 8.88
C VAL A 251 7.54 -8.08 9.17
N THR A 252 6.38 -7.45 9.38
CA THR A 252 5.15 -8.17 9.75
C THR A 252 4.57 -8.96 8.57
N LEU A 253 4.55 -8.36 7.37
CA LEU A 253 4.04 -9.00 6.15
C LEU A 253 4.98 -10.11 5.66
N GLN A 254 6.30 -9.93 5.79
CA GLN A 254 7.27 -10.99 5.48
C GLN A 254 7.03 -12.22 6.37
N ARG A 255 6.82 -12.00 7.69
CA ARG A 255 6.48 -13.08 8.62
C ARG A 255 5.16 -13.77 8.26
N ALA A 256 4.14 -13.02 7.83
CA ALA A 256 2.87 -13.60 7.36
C ALA A 256 3.06 -14.43 6.08
N LEU A 257 3.87 -13.93 5.14
CA LEU A 257 4.15 -14.58 3.87
C LEU A 257 4.91 -15.91 4.08
N ASP A 258 5.95 -15.90 4.91
CA ASP A 258 6.74 -17.10 5.21
C ASP A 258 5.94 -18.14 6.02
N LEU A 259 5.04 -17.69 6.91
CA LEU A 259 4.08 -18.56 7.57
C LEU A 259 3.12 -19.23 6.56
N SER A 260 2.57 -18.48 5.60
CA SER A 260 1.73 -19.05 4.54
C SER A 260 2.50 -20.02 3.63
N ARG A 261 3.75 -19.69 3.27
CA ARG A 261 4.65 -20.57 2.51
C ARG A 261 4.85 -21.92 3.21
N ASN A 262 5.02 -21.91 4.54
CA ASN A 262 5.20 -23.11 5.34
C ASN A 262 3.90 -23.92 5.56
N LEU A 263 2.76 -23.26 5.71
CA LEU A 263 1.48 -23.90 6.03
C LEU A 263 0.69 -24.40 4.82
N ASP A 264 0.71 -23.62 3.74
CA ASP A 264 -0.20 -23.75 2.60
C ASP A 264 0.56 -23.86 1.26
N GLY A 265 1.91 -23.85 1.31
CA GLY A 265 2.80 -24.07 0.17
C GLY A 265 3.32 -22.80 -0.52
N LEU A 266 4.38 -22.96 -1.32
CA LEU A 266 5.15 -21.85 -1.91
C LEU A 266 4.41 -21.03 -2.99
N LEU A 267 3.32 -21.52 -3.57
CA LEU A 267 2.62 -20.90 -4.71
C LEU A 267 1.10 -20.93 -4.51
N ASN A 268 0.61 -20.50 -3.34
CA ASN A 268 -0.82 -20.48 -3.06
C ASN A 268 -1.42 -19.07 -3.32
N PRO A 269 -2.62 -18.96 -3.90
CA PRO A 269 -3.19 -17.67 -4.31
C PRO A 269 -3.54 -16.74 -3.14
N GLY A 270 -3.61 -17.24 -1.90
CA GLY A 270 -3.82 -16.42 -0.70
C GLY A 270 -2.68 -15.42 -0.46
N GLN A 271 -1.46 -15.79 -0.84
CA GLN A 271 -0.25 -14.98 -0.72
C GLN A 271 -0.35 -13.65 -1.48
N LEU A 272 -1.12 -13.58 -2.58
CA LEU A 272 -1.30 -12.35 -3.36
C LEU A 272 -1.84 -11.18 -2.51
N THR A 273 -2.66 -11.47 -1.50
CA THR A 273 -3.19 -10.44 -0.60
C THR A 273 -2.15 -9.87 0.37
N ILE A 274 -1.13 -10.67 0.72
CA ILE A 274 -0.01 -10.29 1.59
C ILE A 274 1.08 -9.58 0.76
N LEU A 275 1.30 -10.03 -0.47
CA LEU A 275 2.28 -9.48 -1.41
C LEU A 275 1.95 -8.04 -1.82
N ASP A 276 0.68 -7.72 -2.07
CA ASP A 276 0.24 -6.38 -2.48
C ASP A 276 0.79 -5.26 -1.53
N PRO A 277 0.54 -5.27 -0.21
CA PRO A 277 1.11 -4.27 0.72
C PRO A 277 2.59 -4.49 1.04
N LEU A 278 3.13 -5.71 0.91
CA LEU A 278 4.57 -5.96 1.14
C LEU A 278 5.41 -5.28 0.07
N ILE A 279 5.01 -5.43 -1.19
CA ILE A 279 5.60 -4.76 -2.35
C ILE A 279 5.47 -3.24 -2.19
N GLY A 280 4.29 -2.73 -1.83
CA GLY A 280 4.08 -1.30 -1.56
C GLY A 280 5.02 -0.74 -0.48
N SER A 281 5.28 -1.53 0.57
CA SER A 281 6.24 -1.19 1.62
C SER A 281 7.69 -1.18 1.10
N LEU A 282 8.10 -2.21 0.35
CA LEU A 282 9.44 -2.28 -0.26
C LEU A 282 9.71 -1.13 -1.23
N VAL A 283 8.72 -0.74 -2.04
CA VAL A 283 8.83 0.41 -2.95
C VAL A 283 8.99 1.71 -2.16
N SER A 284 8.22 1.89 -1.09
CA SER A 284 8.27 3.08 -0.22
C SER A 284 9.56 3.19 0.59
N LEU A 285 10.29 2.09 0.78
CA LEU A 285 11.62 2.01 1.38
C LEU A 285 12.78 2.11 0.36
N GLU A 286 12.46 2.34 -0.93
CA GLU A 286 13.41 2.31 -2.05
C GLU A 286 14.20 0.98 -2.19
N ARG A 287 13.65 -0.12 -1.65
CA ARG A 287 14.20 -1.50 -1.73
C ARG A 287 13.83 -2.15 -3.07
N HIS A 288 14.15 -1.47 -4.17
CA HIS A 288 13.66 -1.76 -5.52
C HIS A 288 13.99 -3.19 -6.00
N SER A 289 15.17 -3.73 -5.68
CA SER A 289 15.58 -5.08 -6.09
C SER A 289 14.82 -6.19 -5.37
N GLU A 290 14.28 -5.92 -4.19
CA GLU A 290 13.39 -6.83 -3.45
C GLU A 290 11.96 -6.70 -3.96
N ALA A 291 11.49 -5.47 -4.20
CA ALA A 291 10.18 -5.23 -4.81
C ALA A 291 10.03 -5.96 -6.16
N ASP A 292 11.04 -5.87 -7.04
CA ASP A 292 11.05 -6.56 -8.34
C ASP A 292 10.90 -8.09 -8.20
N ARG A 293 11.60 -8.70 -7.22
CA ARG A 293 11.49 -10.15 -6.94
C ARG A 293 10.09 -10.54 -6.48
N GLU A 294 9.47 -9.73 -5.62
CA GLU A 294 8.14 -10.02 -5.09
C GLU A 294 7.04 -9.74 -6.14
N PHE A 295 7.20 -8.76 -7.04
CA PHE A 295 6.33 -8.61 -8.23
C PHE A 295 6.41 -9.85 -9.14
N GLN A 296 7.63 -10.31 -9.48
CA GLN A 296 7.79 -11.53 -10.27
C GLN A 296 7.19 -12.76 -9.57
N TYR A 297 7.31 -12.84 -8.24
CA TYR A 297 6.73 -13.92 -7.45
C TYR A 297 5.20 -13.87 -7.43
N ALA A 298 4.59 -12.69 -7.31
CA ALA A 298 3.13 -12.52 -7.42
C ALA A 298 2.59 -13.01 -8.78
N VAL A 299 3.31 -12.72 -9.88
CA VAL A 299 2.98 -13.29 -11.20
C VAL A 299 3.06 -14.83 -11.18
N ARG A 300 4.16 -15.41 -10.69
CA ARG A 300 4.31 -16.88 -10.60
C ARG A 300 3.23 -17.55 -9.74
N VAL A 301 2.84 -16.94 -8.61
CA VAL A 301 1.79 -17.43 -7.72
C VAL A 301 0.44 -17.46 -8.46
N ALA A 302 0.09 -16.39 -9.18
CA ALA A 302 -1.14 -16.32 -9.96
C ALA A 302 -1.15 -17.34 -11.11
N GLU A 303 -0.07 -17.43 -11.89
CA GLU A 303 0.06 -18.40 -12.98
C GLU A 303 0.00 -19.85 -12.49
N SER A 304 0.62 -20.15 -11.35
CA SER A 304 0.58 -21.51 -10.76
C SER A 304 -0.78 -21.86 -10.16
N ALA A 305 -1.55 -20.88 -9.68
CA ALA A 305 -2.84 -21.12 -9.04
C ALA A 305 -4.01 -21.20 -10.03
N TRP A 306 -3.93 -20.49 -11.15
CA TRP A 306 -5.04 -20.32 -12.10
C TRP A 306 -4.71 -20.78 -13.53
N GLY A 307 -3.44 -20.94 -13.89
CA GLY A 307 -2.96 -21.16 -15.25
C GLY A 307 -2.65 -19.82 -15.96
N SER A 308 -1.64 -19.83 -16.83
CA SER A 308 -1.12 -18.63 -17.49
C SER A 308 -2.07 -17.95 -18.49
N THR A 309 -3.17 -18.62 -18.86
CA THR A 309 -4.22 -18.09 -19.74
C THR A 309 -5.47 -17.63 -18.99
N ASP A 310 -5.49 -17.70 -17.66
CA ASP A 310 -6.66 -17.28 -16.87
C ASP A 310 -6.74 -15.74 -16.76
N PRO A 311 -7.92 -15.12 -16.98
CA PRO A 311 -8.08 -13.66 -16.91
C PRO A 311 -7.62 -13.02 -15.59
N ARG A 312 -7.61 -13.79 -14.49
CA ARG A 312 -7.16 -13.32 -13.16
C ARG A 312 -5.64 -13.04 -13.11
N VAL A 313 -4.85 -13.64 -14.01
CA VAL A 313 -3.40 -13.39 -14.15
C VAL A 313 -3.11 -12.00 -14.70
N VAL A 314 -4.06 -11.36 -15.42
CA VAL A 314 -3.88 -10.02 -15.99
C VAL A 314 -3.47 -9.00 -14.92
N ARG A 315 -4.15 -8.93 -13.77
CA ARG A 315 -3.87 -7.92 -12.73
C ARG A 315 -2.44 -8.03 -12.15
N PRO A 316 -1.93 -9.20 -11.74
CA PRO A 316 -0.53 -9.37 -11.34
C PRO A 316 0.48 -9.00 -12.44
N VAL A 317 0.23 -9.40 -13.69
CA VAL A 317 1.15 -9.10 -14.81
C VAL A 317 1.17 -7.61 -15.14
N ASP A 318 0.01 -6.96 -15.18
CA ASP A 318 -0.15 -5.53 -15.43
C ASP A 318 0.51 -4.67 -14.33
N ARG A 319 0.41 -5.10 -13.07
CA ARG A 319 1.15 -4.50 -11.95
C ARG A 319 2.66 -4.60 -12.11
N TYR A 320 3.18 -5.76 -12.52
CA TYR A 320 4.60 -5.91 -12.81
C TYR A 320 5.03 -5.09 -14.04
N ALA A 321 4.17 -4.96 -15.05
CA ALA A 321 4.40 -4.08 -16.20
C ALA A 321 4.55 -2.61 -15.77
N HIS A 322 3.64 -2.11 -14.93
CA HIS A 322 3.69 -0.74 -14.42
C HIS A 322 4.90 -0.50 -13.51
N TRP A 323 5.31 -1.50 -12.71
CA TRP A 323 6.57 -1.46 -11.97
C TRP A 323 7.80 -1.32 -12.89
N LEU A 324 7.88 -2.12 -13.95
CA LEU A 324 8.97 -2.05 -14.93
C LEU A 324 8.99 -0.71 -15.67
N GLU A 325 7.82 -0.14 -15.98
CA GLU A 325 7.68 1.21 -16.53
C GLU A 325 8.21 2.28 -15.55
N HIS A 326 7.83 2.21 -14.28
CA HIS A 326 8.31 3.13 -13.24
C HIS A 326 9.83 3.06 -13.06
N MET A 327 10.42 1.85 -13.17
CA MET A 327 11.87 1.63 -13.16
C MET A 327 12.57 1.99 -14.50
N GLY A 328 11.87 2.57 -15.48
CA GLY A 328 12.44 2.98 -16.76
C GLY A 328 12.81 1.83 -17.71
N ARG A 329 12.38 0.59 -17.41
CA ARG A 329 12.63 -0.64 -18.19
C ARG A 329 11.53 -0.84 -19.23
N TYR A 330 11.33 0.15 -20.10
CA TYR A 330 10.19 0.23 -21.01
C TYR A 330 9.99 -0.98 -21.94
N PRO A 331 11.04 -1.61 -22.52
CA PRO A 331 10.85 -2.80 -23.36
C PRO A 331 10.36 -4.01 -22.56
N SER A 332 10.95 -4.24 -21.37
CA SER A 332 10.48 -5.26 -20.43
C SER A 332 9.05 -4.99 -19.94
N ALA A 333 8.66 -3.73 -19.74
CA ALA A 333 7.28 -3.35 -19.41
C ALA A 333 6.30 -3.70 -20.54
N ARG A 334 6.64 -3.35 -21.79
CA ARG A 334 5.83 -3.74 -22.98
C ARG A 334 5.69 -5.23 -23.13
N ALA A 335 6.69 -6.02 -22.76
CA ALA A 335 6.59 -7.48 -22.71
C ALA A 335 5.44 -7.96 -21.82
N GLN A 336 5.33 -7.39 -20.62
CA GLN A 336 4.30 -7.77 -19.65
C GLN A 336 2.93 -7.24 -20.06
N TYR A 337 2.84 -6.00 -20.57
CA TYR A 337 1.60 -5.48 -21.14
C TYR A 337 1.12 -6.31 -22.35
N ALA A 338 2.02 -6.73 -23.26
CA ALA A 338 1.66 -7.61 -24.38
C ALA A 338 1.17 -8.99 -23.90
N ARG A 339 1.79 -9.58 -22.86
CA ARG A 339 1.27 -10.81 -22.21
C ARG A 339 -0.13 -10.60 -21.61
N ALA A 340 -0.32 -9.51 -20.86
CA ALA A 340 -1.61 -9.16 -20.26
C ALA A 340 -2.70 -8.96 -21.32
N LEU A 341 -2.36 -8.31 -22.44
CA LEU A 341 -3.22 -8.16 -23.62
C LEU A 341 -3.60 -9.53 -24.21
N THR A 342 -2.64 -10.42 -24.47
CA THR A 342 -2.91 -11.77 -25.02
C THR A 342 -3.86 -12.59 -24.13
N VAL A 343 -3.69 -12.53 -22.81
CA VAL A 343 -4.59 -13.20 -21.85
C VAL A 343 -5.98 -12.55 -21.83
N GLY A 344 -6.05 -11.22 -21.89
CA GLY A 344 -7.32 -10.47 -21.95
C GLY A 344 -8.11 -10.71 -23.24
N GLU A 345 -7.44 -10.84 -24.39
CA GLU A 345 -8.08 -11.16 -25.68
C GLU A 345 -8.65 -12.58 -25.70
N GLY A 346 -7.88 -13.57 -25.20
CA GLY A 346 -8.32 -14.96 -25.10
C GLY A 346 -9.55 -15.18 -24.20
N ALA A 347 -9.83 -14.23 -23.31
CA ALA A 347 -10.97 -14.24 -22.40
C ALA A 347 -12.31 -13.77 -23.03
N GLY A 348 -12.28 -13.25 -24.26
CA GLY A 348 -13.46 -12.90 -25.05
C GLY A 348 -14.21 -11.64 -24.57
N THR A 349 -15.42 -11.42 -25.10
CA THR A 349 -16.15 -10.15 -24.97
C THR A 349 -16.50 -9.73 -23.54
N ARG A 350 -16.61 -10.68 -22.60
CA ARG A 350 -16.83 -10.38 -21.16
C ARG A 350 -15.60 -9.78 -20.48
N ALA A 351 -14.43 -9.87 -21.11
CA ALA A 351 -13.15 -9.40 -20.61
C ALA A 351 -12.61 -8.19 -21.38
N ALA A 352 -13.40 -7.56 -22.26
CA ALA A 352 -12.97 -6.41 -23.09
C ALA A 352 -12.37 -5.24 -22.29
N ARG A 353 -12.70 -5.08 -20.99
CA ARG A 353 -12.07 -4.08 -20.12
C ARG A 353 -10.61 -4.41 -19.75
N LEU A 354 -10.24 -5.69 -19.72
CA LEU A 354 -8.90 -6.16 -19.31
C LEU A 354 -7.79 -5.84 -20.33
N VAL A 355 -8.14 -5.59 -21.60
CA VAL A 355 -7.17 -5.23 -22.64
C VAL A 355 -6.88 -3.73 -22.72
N ILE A 356 -7.72 -2.88 -22.08
CA ILE A 356 -7.60 -1.43 -22.17
C ILE A 356 -6.32 -0.95 -21.48
N GLU A 357 -6.13 -1.26 -20.20
CA GLU A 357 -4.97 -0.78 -19.44
C GLU A 357 -3.63 -1.24 -20.05
N PRO A 358 -3.47 -2.51 -20.50
CA PRO A 358 -2.27 -2.93 -21.23
C PRO A 358 -2.02 -2.16 -22.53
N LEU A 359 -3.06 -1.82 -23.30
CA LEU A 359 -2.91 -0.99 -24.51
C LEU A 359 -2.48 0.45 -24.17
N LEU A 360 -3.01 1.03 -23.08
CA LEU A 360 -2.56 2.33 -22.57
C LEU A 360 -1.09 2.25 -22.12
N GLY A 361 -0.69 1.20 -21.41
CA GLY A 361 0.69 0.94 -20.98
C GLY A 361 1.67 0.80 -22.13
N ILE A 362 1.31 0.11 -23.22
CA ILE A 362 2.14 -0.01 -24.43
C ILE A 362 2.37 1.37 -25.07
N ALA A 363 1.33 2.19 -25.19
CA ALA A 363 1.48 3.54 -25.73
C ALA A 363 2.30 4.46 -24.81
N ARG A 364 2.02 4.41 -23.49
CA ARG A 364 2.71 5.16 -22.45
C ARG A 364 4.21 4.86 -22.43
N THR A 365 4.58 3.58 -22.44
CA THR A 365 5.98 3.13 -22.45
C THR A 365 6.74 3.54 -23.72
N TYR A 366 6.14 3.48 -24.92
CA TYR A 366 6.77 4.03 -26.13
C TYR A 366 6.99 5.54 -26.04
N ARG A 367 6.02 6.29 -25.51
CA ARG A 367 6.12 7.75 -25.32
C ARG A 367 7.21 8.10 -24.31
N LEU A 368 7.27 7.39 -23.17
CA LEU A 368 8.26 7.59 -22.12
C LEU A 368 9.68 7.19 -22.57
N GLU A 369 9.85 6.09 -23.30
CA GLU A 369 11.15 5.69 -23.85
C GLU A 369 11.70 6.74 -24.82
N ALA A 370 10.85 7.32 -25.67
CA ALA A 370 11.24 8.38 -26.58
C ALA A 370 11.68 9.68 -25.87
N THR A 371 11.11 9.99 -24.70
CA THR A 371 11.43 11.21 -23.95
C THR A 371 12.59 11.04 -22.96
N ASN A 372 12.66 9.87 -22.32
CA ASN A 372 13.55 9.58 -21.20
C ASN A 372 14.75 8.71 -21.62
N GLY A 373 14.74 8.12 -22.82
CA GLY A 373 15.62 7.01 -23.16
C GLY A 373 15.18 5.73 -22.47
N ASN A 374 16.01 4.68 -22.54
CA ASN A 374 15.83 3.43 -21.80
C ASN A 374 16.92 3.33 -20.73
N GLU A 375 16.57 2.91 -19.51
CA GLU A 375 17.53 2.68 -18.41
C GLU A 375 17.95 1.19 -18.32
N GLU A 376 17.42 0.32 -19.18
CA GLU A 376 17.79 -1.10 -19.30
C GLU A 376 19.06 -1.30 -20.16
N GLU A 377 20.22 -1.40 -19.53
CA GLU A 377 21.49 -1.73 -20.19
C GLU A 377 21.55 -3.20 -20.65
N GLY A 378 22.04 -3.44 -21.88
CA GLY A 378 22.54 -4.75 -22.32
C GLY A 378 21.52 -5.75 -22.90
N ALA A 379 20.22 -5.46 -22.91
CA ALA A 379 19.23 -6.38 -23.50
C ALA A 379 19.14 -6.23 -25.03
N GLN A 380 19.55 -7.27 -25.78
CA GLN A 380 19.11 -7.48 -27.17
C GLN A 380 17.62 -7.89 -27.18
N TYR A 381 16.76 -6.92 -26.87
CA TYR A 381 15.34 -7.17 -26.67
C TYR A 381 14.55 -7.01 -27.97
N ALA A 382 14.07 -8.13 -28.49
CA ALA A 382 13.06 -8.15 -29.54
C ALA A 382 11.71 -7.74 -28.94
N ASP A 383 11.20 -6.56 -29.32
CA ASP A 383 9.92 -6.05 -28.82
C ASP A 383 8.75 -6.98 -29.23
N PRO A 384 8.08 -7.68 -28.29
CA PRO A 384 7.04 -8.65 -28.61
C PRO A 384 5.81 -8.00 -29.23
N PHE A 385 5.56 -6.71 -28.98
CA PHE A 385 4.45 -6.03 -29.63
C PHE A 385 4.76 -5.81 -31.11
N ALA A 386 6.00 -5.41 -31.43
CA ALA A 386 6.49 -5.28 -32.81
C ALA A 386 6.67 -6.61 -33.56
N GLN A 387 6.76 -7.75 -32.87
CA GLN A 387 6.88 -9.09 -33.46
C GLN A 387 5.59 -9.93 -33.39
N SER A 388 4.61 -9.54 -32.58
CA SER A 388 3.30 -10.20 -32.54
C SER A 388 2.61 -10.07 -33.90
N GLY A 389 1.85 -11.10 -34.29
CA GLY A 389 1.38 -11.36 -35.67
C GLY A 389 0.44 -10.32 -36.32
N PHE A 390 0.30 -9.13 -35.75
CA PHE A 390 -0.34 -7.95 -36.36
C PHE A 390 0.56 -7.33 -37.45
N GLY A 391 1.13 -8.19 -38.32
CA GLY A 391 2.35 -7.91 -39.06
C GLY A 391 2.30 -6.62 -39.88
N MET A 392 3.24 -5.71 -39.59
CA MET A 392 3.83 -4.72 -40.50
C MET A 392 4.98 -4.01 -39.78
N THR A 393 6.21 -4.35 -40.14
CA THR A 393 7.43 -3.68 -39.65
C THR A 393 7.49 -2.25 -40.21
N SER A 394 7.06 -1.26 -39.44
CA SER A 394 7.27 0.15 -39.82
C SER A 394 8.70 0.55 -39.53
N GLU A 395 9.41 1.03 -40.56
CA GLU A 395 10.76 1.58 -40.43
C GLU A 395 10.80 2.68 -39.35
N ARG A 396 11.80 2.63 -38.47
CA ARG A 396 12.01 3.65 -37.42
C ARG A 396 12.22 5.01 -38.07
N SER A 397 11.21 5.89 -38.02
CA SER A 397 11.40 7.30 -38.32
C SER A 397 12.44 7.89 -37.34
N PRO A 398 13.56 8.50 -37.81
CA PRO A 398 14.71 8.83 -36.94
C PRO A 398 14.46 9.84 -35.81
N ARG A 399 13.26 10.44 -35.73
CA ARG A 399 12.84 11.42 -34.72
C ARG A 399 11.36 11.30 -34.31
N GLY A 400 10.68 10.21 -34.69
CA GLY A 400 9.25 10.02 -34.41
C GLY A 400 9.00 9.08 -33.22
N LEU A 401 7.84 9.21 -32.56
CA LEU A 401 7.32 8.16 -31.68
C LEU A 401 7.07 6.87 -32.48
N ASN A 402 7.17 5.70 -31.84
CA ASN A 402 6.84 4.43 -32.52
C ASN A 402 5.34 4.41 -32.86
N PRO A 403 4.92 4.32 -34.15
CA PRO A 403 3.50 4.30 -34.53
C PRO A 403 2.66 3.21 -33.84
N ASP A 404 3.29 2.15 -33.33
CA ASP A 404 2.63 1.10 -32.54
C ASP A 404 1.93 1.63 -31.28
N GLY A 405 2.42 2.71 -30.65
CA GLY A 405 1.72 3.34 -29.54
C GLY A 405 0.44 4.08 -29.96
N GLU A 406 0.41 4.68 -31.15
CA GLU A 406 -0.81 5.26 -31.71
C GLU A 406 -1.84 4.15 -32.00
N LYS A 407 -1.38 3.04 -32.62
CA LYS A 407 -2.23 1.87 -32.89
C LYS A 407 -2.85 1.33 -31.60
N ALA A 408 -2.07 1.20 -30.52
CA ALA A 408 -2.56 0.71 -29.23
C ALA A 408 -3.67 1.60 -28.64
N LEU A 409 -3.51 2.93 -28.68
CA LEU A 409 -4.55 3.87 -28.23
C LEU A 409 -5.81 3.81 -29.08
N LEU A 410 -5.68 3.67 -30.41
CA LEU A 410 -6.82 3.52 -31.31
C LEU A 410 -7.56 2.18 -31.09
N LEU A 411 -6.84 1.09 -30.80
CA LEU A 411 -7.43 -0.21 -30.41
C LEU A 411 -8.15 -0.12 -29.06
N ALA A 412 -7.62 0.62 -28.09
CA ALA A 412 -8.28 0.88 -26.82
C ALA A 412 -9.60 1.64 -27.02
N LEU A 413 -9.60 2.72 -27.82
CA LEU A 413 -10.82 3.47 -28.19
C LEU A 413 -11.81 2.64 -28.99
N GLN A 414 -11.36 1.72 -29.84
CA GLN A 414 -12.25 0.80 -30.54
C GLN A 414 -12.88 -0.23 -29.59
N THR A 415 -12.21 -0.58 -28.49
CA THR A 415 -12.66 -1.57 -27.50
C THR A 415 -13.71 -0.96 -26.57
N ILE A 416 -13.34 0.06 -25.79
CA ILE A 416 -13.94 1.41 -25.93
C ILE A 416 -15.39 1.45 -26.47
N ASP A 417 -15.48 1.89 -27.72
CA ASP A 417 -16.71 2.15 -28.49
C ASP A 417 -17.53 0.89 -28.83
N ARG A 418 -17.05 -0.31 -28.51
CA ARG A 418 -17.82 -1.58 -28.59
C ARG A 418 -18.51 -1.94 -27.27
N MET A 419 -18.04 -1.45 -26.12
CA MET A 419 -18.69 -1.69 -24.83
C MET A 419 -20.03 -0.93 -24.75
N ARG A 420 -21.07 -1.56 -24.17
CA ARG A 420 -22.41 -0.97 -24.01
C ARG A 420 -22.90 -1.17 -22.57
N PRO A 421 -23.25 -0.09 -21.83
CA PRO A 421 -23.05 1.32 -22.17
C PRO A 421 -21.55 1.67 -22.33
N VAL A 422 -21.27 2.82 -22.96
CA VAL A 422 -19.90 3.33 -23.09
C VAL A 422 -19.46 3.90 -21.74
N ASP A 423 -18.27 3.51 -21.28
CA ASP A 423 -17.66 4.08 -20.07
C ASP A 423 -17.00 5.42 -20.46
N HIS A 424 -17.77 6.51 -20.37
CA HIS A 424 -17.33 7.88 -20.71
C HIS A 424 -16.07 8.31 -19.92
N GLN A 425 -15.90 7.83 -18.68
CA GLN A 425 -14.73 8.16 -17.87
C GLN A 425 -13.46 7.50 -18.45
N VAL A 426 -13.54 6.22 -18.82
CA VAL A 426 -12.43 5.51 -19.45
C VAL A 426 -12.17 6.07 -20.86
N ARG A 427 -13.21 6.31 -21.66
CA ARG A 427 -13.11 6.90 -23.01
C ARG A 427 -12.43 8.26 -23.00
N GLY A 428 -12.85 9.16 -22.11
CA GLY A 428 -12.26 10.49 -21.94
C GLY A 428 -10.78 10.43 -21.54
N LYS A 429 -10.41 9.53 -20.62
CA LYS A 429 -9.00 9.28 -20.27
C LYS A 429 -8.17 8.76 -21.45
N THR A 430 -8.69 7.81 -22.23
CA THR A 430 -7.97 7.30 -23.42
C THR A 430 -7.81 8.36 -24.50
N LEU A 431 -8.83 9.22 -24.73
CA LEU A 431 -8.71 10.36 -25.64
C LEU A 431 -7.67 11.38 -25.16
N MET A 432 -7.55 11.59 -23.85
CA MET A 432 -6.51 12.43 -23.26
C MET A 432 -5.10 11.86 -23.50
N GLU A 433 -4.88 10.56 -23.32
CA GLU A 433 -3.60 9.90 -23.65
C GLU A 433 -3.27 9.97 -25.15
N LEU A 434 -4.28 9.92 -26.03
CA LEU A 434 -4.11 10.13 -27.47
C LEU A 434 -3.84 11.61 -27.82
N GLY A 435 -4.39 12.54 -27.05
CA GLY A 435 -4.00 13.96 -27.08
C GLY A 435 -2.52 14.15 -26.71
N ASP A 436 -2.08 13.52 -25.61
CA ASP A 436 -0.68 13.54 -25.14
C ASP A 436 0.27 12.92 -26.18
N TRP A 437 -0.14 11.81 -26.79
CA TRP A 437 0.61 11.14 -27.85
C TRP A 437 0.86 12.09 -29.04
N TYR A 438 -0.20 12.71 -29.56
CA TYR A 438 -0.07 13.65 -30.66
C TYR A 438 0.73 14.90 -30.27
N LEU A 439 0.63 15.37 -29.01
CA LEU A 439 1.41 16.52 -28.53
C LEU A 439 2.91 16.20 -28.47
N CYS A 440 3.27 15.01 -27.99
CA CYS A 440 4.65 14.52 -27.99
C CYS A 440 5.18 14.17 -29.39
N ALA A 441 4.30 13.98 -30.38
CA ALA A 441 4.65 13.78 -31.78
C ALA A 441 4.64 15.08 -32.61
N ASP A 442 4.54 16.25 -31.96
CA ASP A 442 4.40 17.59 -32.57
C ASP A 442 3.22 17.71 -33.58
N GLN A 443 2.17 16.89 -33.42
CA GLN A 443 0.94 16.89 -34.21
C GLN A 443 -0.15 17.71 -33.53
N THR A 444 0.11 19.00 -33.31
CA THR A 444 -0.71 19.92 -32.50
C THR A 444 -2.20 19.88 -32.84
N ASP A 445 -2.59 20.02 -34.11
CA ASP A 445 -4.01 20.07 -34.49
C ASP A 445 -4.79 18.81 -34.09
N LYS A 446 -4.17 17.63 -34.26
CA LYS A 446 -4.76 16.35 -33.81
C LYS A 446 -4.84 16.29 -32.29
N SER A 447 -3.80 16.76 -31.59
CA SER A 447 -3.76 16.79 -30.13
C SER A 447 -4.89 17.64 -29.55
N LEU A 448 -5.03 18.89 -30.01
CA LEU A 448 -6.07 19.81 -29.53
C LEU A 448 -7.48 19.30 -29.88
N ALA A 449 -7.66 18.63 -31.02
CA ALA A 449 -8.93 17.95 -31.34
C ALA A 449 -9.26 16.82 -30.34
N ARG A 450 -8.29 15.94 -30.04
CA ARG A 450 -8.46 14.86 -29.07
C ARG A 450 -8.72 15.37 -27.64
N TYR A 451 -8.09 16.45 -27.20
CA TYR A 451 -8.39 17.05 -25.89
C TYR A 451 -9.81 17.63 -25.82
N ARG A 452 -10.32 18.27 -26.89
CA ARG A 452 -11.72 18.73 -26.94
C ARG A 452 -12.71 17.57 -26.87
N GLU A 453 -12.41 16.45 -27.53
CA GLU A 453 -13.20 15.22 -27.44
C GLU A 453 -13.13 14.65 -26.01
N ALA A 454 -11.94 14.54 -25.42
CA ALA A 454 -11.74 14.07 -24.05
C ALA A 454 -12.51 14.89 -23.02
N TRP A 455 -12.53 16.23 -23.16
CA TRP A 455 -13.25 17.13 -22.26
C TRP A 455 -14.76 16.86 -22.27
N LYS A 456 -15.36 16.66 -23.46
CA LYS A 456 -16.80 16.34 -23.60
C LYS A 456 -17.16 14.97 -22.99
N GLU A 457 -16.28 13.99 -23.11
CA GLU A 457 -16.46 12.67 -22.48
C GLU A 457 -16.36 12.75 -20.95
N LEU A 458 -15.38 13.50 -20.44
CA LEU A 458 -15.17 13.70 -19.01
C LEU A 458 -16.26 14.56 -18.34
N GLU A 459 -16.83 15.52 -19.08
CA GLU A 459 -18.03 16.27 -18.66
C GLU A 459 -19.24 15.32 -18.51
N GLN A 460 -19.48 14.43 -19.48
CA GLN A 460 -20.52 13.39 -19.38
C GLN A 460 -20.26 12.40 -18.24
N ALA A 461 -19.00 12.13 -17.90
CA ALA A 461 -18.59 11.34 -16.74
C ALA A 461 -18.69 12.11 -15.40
N GLY A 462 -19.06 13.39 -15.42
CA GLY A 462 -19.27 14.23 -14.24
C GLY A 462 -18.03 14.87 -13.62
N SER A 463 -16.85 14.82 -14.28
CA SER A 463 -15.64 15.50 -13.79
C SER A 463 -14.58 15.72 -14.87
N THR A 464 -14.30 17.00 -15.17
CA THR A 464 -13.22 17.44 -16.08
C THR A 464 -11.88 17.62 -15.39
N ALA A 465 -11.78 17.39 -14.06
CA ALA A 465 -10.61 17.67 -13.23
C ALA A 465 -9.25 17.24 -13.81
N PRO A 466 -9.10 16.10 -14.54
CA PRO A 466 -7.83 15.74 -15.19
C PRO A 466 -7.30 16.72 -16.25
N LEU A 467 -8.12 17.68 -16.70
CA LEU A 467 -7.81 18.67 -17.73
C LEU A 467 -7.79 20.12 -17.20
N ASP A 468 -8.11 20.37 -15.93
CA ASP A 468 -8.23 21.72 -15.37
C ASP A 468 -6.85 22.37 -15.07
N GLU A 469 -5.79 21.55 -14.92
CA GLU A 469 -4.40 21.96 -14.68
C GLU A 469 -3.46 21.45 -15.80
N PRO A 470 -2.36 22.16 -16.12
CA PRO A 470 -1.37 21.68 -17.08
C PRO A 470 -0.60 20.47 -16.52
N ARG A 471 -0.61 19.35 -17.23
CA ARG A 471 -0.03 18.08 -16.77
C ARG A 471 1.33 17.82 -17.43
N GLN A 472 2.36 17.52 -16.64
CA GLN A 472 3.68 17.18 -17.16
C GLN A 472 3.63 15.86 -17.94
N LEU A 473 4.07 15.88 -19.20
CA LEU A 473 4.11 14.70 -20.08
C LEU A 473 5.52 14.14 -20.22
N ALA A 474 6.51 15.04 -20.29
CA ALA A 474 7.92 14.70 -20.45
C ALA A 474 8.79 15.70 -19.69
N TYR A 475 9.65 15.21 -18.81
CA TYR A 475 10.67 16.00 -18.14
C TYR A 475 11.84 15.09 -17.78
N ARG A 476 13.01 15.35 -18.37
CA ARG A 476 14.24 14.63 -18.01
C ARG A 476 15.08 15.48 -17.06
N ALA A 477 15.04 15.12 -15.78
CA ALA A 477 15.79 15.80 -14.74
C ALA A 477 17.33 15.77 -15.01
N PRO A 478 18.08 16.79 -14.57
CA PRO A 478 19.55 16.79 -14.63
C PRO A 478 20.16 15.55 -13.96
N ALA A 479 21.36 15.14 -14.38
CA ALA A 479 22.02 13.96 -13.83
C ALA A 479 22.36 14.09 -12.32
N SER A 480 22.44 15.32 -11.80
CA SER A 480 22.59 15.59 -10.37
C SER A 480 21.27 15.64 -9.61
N SER A 481 20.13 15.27 -10.21
CA SER A 481 18.82 15.24 -9.54
C SER A 481 18.74 14.13 -8.49
N VAL A 482 18.11 14.43 -7.35
CA VAL A 482 17.74 13.42 -6.33
C VAL A 482 16.96 12.26 -6.96
N THR A 483 16.11 12.54 -7.95
CA THR A 483 15.26 11.56 -8.65
C THR A 483 16.06 10.56 -9.50
N ARG A 484 17.31 10.90 -9.82
CA ARG A 484 18.23 10.08 -10.64
C ARG A 484 19.41 9.53 -9.83
N SER A 485 19.50 9.87 -8.55
CA SER A 485 20.55 9.40 -7.64
C SER A 485 20.01 8.32 -6.69
N PRO A 486 20.72 7.18 -6.54
CA PRO A 486 20.38 6.14 -5.56
C PRO A 486 20.34 6.67 -4.12
N LEU A 487 19.52 6.04 -3.26
CA LEU A 487 19.40 6.39 -1.84
C LEU A 487 20.75 6.48 -1.10
N ALA A 488 21.68 5.57 -1.42
CA ALA A 488 23.02 5.52 -0.83
C ALA A 488 23.89 6.75 -1.17
N GLU A 489 23.60 7.48 -2.25
CA GLU A 489 24.28 8.74 -2.57
C GLU A 489 23.68 9.92 -1.79
N ARG A 490 22.36 9.91 -1.57
CA ARG A 490 21.63 10.99 -0.86
C ARG A 490 22.13 11.20 0.56
N THR A 491 22.42 10.13 1.30
CA THR A 491 22.92 10.21 2.69
C THR A 491 24.26 10.95 2.81
N ASN A 492 25.12 10.84 1.79
CA ASN A 492 26.46 11.45 1.73
C ASN A 492 26.52 12.72 0.86
N ALA A 493 25.36 13.27 0.48
CA ALA A 493 25.24 14.47 -0.32
C ALA A 493 24.65 15.65 0.48
N GLU A 494 24.80 16.86 -0.05
CA GLU A 494 24.02 18.05 0.33
C GLU A 494 22.92 18.23 -0.72
N GLU A 495 21.70 18.48 -0.26
CA GLU A 495 20.56 18.79 -1.14
C GLU A 495 20.51 20.29 -1.41
N HIS A 496 20.32 20.64 -2.68
CA HIS A 496 20.04 21.99 -3.15
C HIS A 496 18.72 22.02 -3.93
N SER A 497 18.01 23.13 -3.85
CA SER A 497 16.72 23.36 -4.50
C SER A 497 16.83 24.37 -5.64
N VAL A 498 16.08 24.14 -6.72
CA VAL A 498 15.86 25.11 -7.80
C VAL A 498 14.38 25.16 -8.14
N GLU A 499 13.73 26.28 -7.83
CA GLU A 499 12.35 26.55 -8.22
C GLU A 499 12.33 27.31 -9.55
N ALA A 500 11.93 26.62 -10.62
CA ALA A 500 11.71 27.22 -11.92
C ALA A 500 10.24 27.65 -12.07
N THR A 501 10.00 28.87 -12.56
CA THR A 501 8.67 29.37 -12.95
C THR A 501 8.62 29.58 -14.45
N PHE A 502 7.52 29.20 -15.11
CA PHE A 502 7.39 29.24 -16.57
C PHE A 502 5.93 29.37 -17.02
N THR A 503 5.76 29.52 -18.34
CA THR A 503 4.48 29.50 -19.04
C THR A 503 4.35 28.21 -19.84
N VAL A 504 3.23 27.51 -19.71
CA VAL A 504 2.82 26.40 -20.59
C VAL A 504 1.90 26.97 -21.66
N THR A 505 2.33 26.91 -22.93
CA THR A 505 1.52 27.36 -24.07
C THR A 505 0.39 26.37 -24.39
N ARG A 506 -0.56 26.78 -25.23
CA ARG A 506 -1.65 25.91 -25.73
C ARG A 506 -1.13 24.67 -26.46
N ASP A 507 0.05 24.80 -27.07
CA ASP A 507 0.71 23.73 -27.84
C ASP A 507 1.74 22.96 -26.99
N GLY A 508 1.60 22.99 -25.66
CA GLY A 508 2.43 22.22 -24.73
C GLY A 508 3.91 22.58 -24.69
N HIS A 509 4.29 23.73 -25.23
CA HIS A 509 5.65 24.26 -25.16
C HIS A 509 5.86 25.02 -23.85
N VAL A 510 7.09 24.99 -23.34
CA VAL A 510 7.49 25.72 -22.14
C VAL A 510 8.25 26.99 -22.51
N THR A 511 7.71 28.14 -22.12
CA THR A 511 8.26 29.48 -22.41
C THR A 511 8.44 30.30 -21.13
N ASN A 512 9.08 31.48 -21.23
CA ASN A 512 9.27 32.42 -20.11
C ASN A 512 9.91 31.80 -18.84
N VAL A 513 10.81 30.83 -19.01
CA VAL A 513 11.41 30.08 -17.90
C VAL A 513 12.41 30.95 -17.13
N THR A 514 12.14 31.16 -15.84
CA THR A 514 12.95 31.92 -14.88
C THR A 514 13.16 31.12 -13.58
N THR A 515 14.17 31.47 -12.79
CA THR A 515 14.31 30.97 -11.40
C THR A 515 13.53 31.89 -10.46
N ASN A 516 12.67 31.33 -9.61
CA ASN A 516 11.97 32.07 -8.55
C ASN A 516 12.77 32.08 -7.24
N SER A 517 13.21 30.89 -6.80
CA SER A 517 14.03 30.69 -5.62
C SER A 517 15.05 29.56 -5.86
N SER A 518 16.24 29.65 -5.26
CA SER A 518 17.25 28.60 -5.30
C SER A 518 18.38 28.86 -4.30
N ASP A 519 18.90 27.77 -3.71
CA ASP A 519 20.15 27.73 -2.94
C ASP A 519 21.29 27.00 -3.72
N ALA A 520 21.02 26.58 -4.96
CA ALA A 520 21.96 25.88 -5.83
C ALA A 520 22.88 26.85 -6.59
N SER A 521 24.04 26.37 -7.02
CA SER A 521 24.97 27.16 -7.83
C SER A 521 24.37 27.61 -9.17
N THR A 522 24.86 28.72 -9.73
CA THR A 522 24.44 29.24 -11.05
C THR A 522 24.58 28.20 -12.17
N GLY A 523 25.54 27.28 -12.07
CA GLY A 523 25.70 26.16 -13.01
C GLY A 523 24.55 25.15 -12.90
N GLN A 524 24.21 24.74 -11.68
CA GLN A 524 23.08 23.85 -11.40
C GLN A 524 21.74 24.48 -11.84
N GLN A 525 21.50 25.75 -11.51
CA GLN A 525 20.30 26.47 -11.96
C GLN A 525 20.17 26.48 -13.49
N ARG A 526 21.27 26.74 -14.22
CA ARG A 526 21.27 26.68 -15.69
C ARG A 526 20.91 25.29 -16.23
N LEU A 527 21.38 24.21 -15.61
CA LEU A 527 21.03 22.84 -16.00
C LEU A 527 19.53 22.57 -15.82
N VAL A 528 18.95 22.98 -14.68
CA VAL A 528 17.50 22.85 -14.44
C VAL A 528 16.69 23.67 -15.45
N LEU A 529 17.05 24.94 -15.68
CA LEU A 529 16.35 25.79 -16.65
C LEU A 529 16.42 25.23 -18.09
N VAL A 530 17.52 24.58 -18.47
CA VAL A 530 17.64 23.89 -19.77
C VAL A 530 16.76 22.64 -19.83
N ALA A 531 16.68 21.86 -18.74
CA ALA A 531 15.77 20.72 -18.66
C ALA A 531 14.29 21.14 -18.73
N VAL A 532 13.91 22.19 -17.98
CA VAL A 532 12.54 22.74 -17.98
C VAL A 532 12.15 23.30 -19.35
N LYS A 533 13.04 24.00 -20.05
CA LYS A 533 12.81 24.46 -21.44
C LYS A 533 12.59 23.33 -22.46
N ARG A 534 13.05 22.11 -22.16
CA ARG A 534 12.86 20.92 -23.00
C ARG A 534 11.65 20.06 -22.58
N ALA A 535 10.96 20.43 -21.50
CA ALA A 535 9.83 19.69 -21.00
C ALA A 535 8.60 19.84 -21.92
N ARG A 536 7.75 18.80 -21.93
CA ARG A 536 6.42 18.84 -22.55
C ARG A 536 5.34 18.77 -21.48
N TYR A 537 4.31 19.58 -21.65
CA TYR A 537 3.11 19.59 -20.80
C TYR A 537 1.86 19.51 -21.66
N ALA A 538 0.84 18.79 -21.22
CA ALA A 538 -0.51 18.97 -21.73
C ALA A 538 -1.00 20.36 -21.29
N PRO A 539 -1.64 21.14 -22.17
CA PRO A 539 -2.31 22.37 -21.76
C PRO A 539 -3.50 22.03 -20.84
N ARG A 540 -3.85 22.95 -19.94
CA ARG A 540 -5.18 22.90 -19.30
C ARG A 540 -6.25 23.31 -20.30
N LEU A 541 -7.48 22.88 -20.08
CA LEU A 541 -8.64 23.32 -20.87
C LEU A 541 -9.51 24.28 -20.03
N LEU A 542 -9.98 25.35 -20.68
CA LEU A 542 -10.98 26.26 -20.15
C LEU A 542 -12.21 26.19 -21.04
N ASN A 543 -13.36 25.77 -20.49
CA ASN A 543 -14.62 25.60 -21.23
C ASN A 543 -14.43 24.73 -22.51
N GLY A 544 -13.65 23.66 -22.40
CA GLY A 544 -13.31 22.76 -23.50
C GLY A 544 -12.18 23.22 -24.42
N GLU A 545 -11.69 24.45 -24.31
CA GLU A 545 -10.62 24.97 -25.19
C GLU A 545 -9.24 25.00 -24.51
N PRO A 546 -8.18 24.49 -25.16
CA PRO A 546 -6.80 24.54 -24.64
C PRO A 546 -6.33 25.98 -24.34
N ALA A 547 -5.89 26.20 -23.10
CA ALA A 547 -5.56 27.52 -22.57
C ALA A 547 -4.09 27.61 -22.12
N GLU A 548 -3.49 28.78 -22.34
CA GLU A 548 -2.18 29.09 -21.79
C GLU A 548 -2.25 29.14 -20.25
N THR A 549 -1.18 28.69 -19.59
CA THR A 549 -1.04 28.74 -18.14
C THR A 549 0.28 29.40 -17.79
N GLN A 550 0.21 30.58 -17.17
CA GLN A 550 1.36 31.34 -16.69
C GLN A 550 1.62 31.05 -15.21
N GLY A 551 2.85 31.21 -14.76
CA GLY A 551 3.21 31.01 -13.35
C GLY A 551 3.22 29.53 -12.92
N VAL A 552 3.38 28.60 -13.86
CA VAL A 552 3.56 27.18 -13.54
C VAL A 552 4.93 27.00 -12.90
N THR A 553 4.99 26.32 -11.76
CA THR A 553 6.22 26.12 -10.98
C THR A 553 6.67 24.66 -11.03
N LEU A 554 7.99 24.44 -11.10
CA LEU A 554 8.63 23.14 -10.90
C LEU A 554 9.76 23.31 -9.88
N MET A 555 9.74 22.49 -8.82
CA MET A 555 10.81 22.41 -7.84
C MET A 555 11.69 21.21 -8.17
N GLU A 556 12.97 21.46 -8.45
CA GLU A 556 13.97 20.43 -8.71
C GLU A 556 14.94 20.34 -7.54
N LYS A 557 15.16 19.12 -7.01
CA LYS A 557 16.15 18.86 -5.97
C LYS A 557 17.41 18.24 -6.58
N LEU A 558 18.56 18.79 -6.23
CA LEU A 558 19.87 18.41 -6.77
C LEU A 558 20.81 18.01 -5.64
N LEU A 559 21.66 17.01 -5.90
CA LEU A 559 22.71 16.57 -4.98
C LEU A 559 24.07 17.16 -5.36
N THR A 560 24.84 17.51 -4.32
CA THR A 560 26.29 17.73 -4.39
C THR A 560 26.98 16.80 -3.40
N LYS A 561 28.17 16.27 -3.74
CA LYS A 561 28.90 15.40 -2.79
C LYS A 561 29.45 16.26 -1.66
N LYS A 562 29.18 15.87 -0.41
CA LYS A 562 29.78 16.53 0.78
C LYS A 562 31.30 16.54 0.64
N PRO A 563 31.99 17.64 0.99
CA PRO A 563 33.44 17.65 1.06
C PRO A 563 33.89 16.58 2.08
N ARG A 564 34.89 15.77 1.72
CA ARG A 564 35.52 14.86 2.69
C ARG A 564 36.09 15.70 3.83
N GLN A 565 35.62 15.48 5.05
CA GLN A 565 36.29 16.00 6.24
C GLN A 565 37.67 15.33 6.30
N SER A 566 38.71 16.15 6.18
CA SER A 566 40.12 15.78 6.08
C SER A 566 40.78 15.65 7.44
#